data_AF-A0A971YF88-F1
#
_entry.id   AF-A0A971YF88-F1
#
_cell.length_a   1.000
_cell.length_b   1.000
_cell.length_c   1.000
_cell.angle_alpha   90.00
_cell.angle_beta   90.00
_cell.angle_gamma   90.00
#
_symmetry.space_group_name_H-M   'P 1'
#
loop_
_entity.id
_entity.type
_entity.pdbx_description
1 polymer ?
#
loop_
_entity_poly.entity_id
_entity_poly.type
_entity_poly.pdbx_seq_one_letter_code
_entity_poly.pdbx_strand_id
1 'polypeptide(L)'
;MSWRGFRYQTGEVKEIVRELKEKGFAEADADTDEELEELLKDLEKEGIYRVEGLPEDYEARDLAEEPEFYVRMGFYTSPVKAEDIEKDKILYIDFFRIEEPEESYDDIFWG
;
A
#
# COMPACT_ATOMS: atom_id res chain seq x y z
N MET A 1 -0.34 -18.13 -15.33
CA MET A 1 -1.53 -17.56 -14.66
C MET A 1 -1.00 -16.50 -13.72
N SER A 2 -1.11 -15.22 -14.11
CA SER A 2 -0.80 -14.11 -13.21
C SER A 2 -1.89 -14.13 -12.15
N TRP A 3 -1.53 -14.54 -10.94
CA TRP A 3 -2.40 -14.45 -9.77
C TRP A 3 -2.25 -13.01 -9.27
N ARG A 4 -2.73 -12.03 -10.05
CA ARG A 4 -2.91 -10.67 -9.53
C ARG A 4 -3.85 -10.82 -8.32
N GLY A 5 -3.33 -10.57 -7.13
CA GLY A 5 -4.10 -10.57 -5.90
C GLY A 5 -5.28 -9.61 -6.04
N PHE A 6 -6.31 -9.80 -5.22
CA PHE A 6 -7.41 -8.85 -5.17
C PHE A 6 -6.85 -7.55 -4.58
N ARG A 7 -6.83 -6.48 -5.38
CA ARG A 7 -6.46 -5.13 -4.94
C ARG A 7 -7.72 -4.35 -4.56
N TYR A 8 -7.78 -3.89 -3.32
CA TYR A 8 -8.86 -3.06 -2.82
C TYR A 8 -8.67 -1.61 -3.28
N GLN A 9 -9.75 -0.88 -3.51
CA GLN A 9 -9.66 0.57 -3.72
C GLN A 9 -9.56 1.29 -2.36
N THR A 10 -8.99 2.50 -2.32
CA THR A 10 -8.92 3.33 -1.09
C THR A 10 -10.28 3.54 -0.42
N GLY A 11 -11.38 3.54 -1.19
CA GLY A 11 -12.75 3.61 -0.66
C GLY A 11 -13.28 2.33 0.01
N GLU A 12 -12.60 1.19 -0.12
CA GLU A 12 -13.01 -0.11 0.41
C GLU A 12 -12.42 -0.42 1.80
N VAL A 13 -12.31 0.60 2.65
CA VAL A 13 -11.66 0.56 3.98
C VAL A 13 -12.11 -0.63 4.83
N LYS A 14 -13.42 -0.91 4.88
CA LYS A 14 -13.96 -2.02 5.70
C LYS A 14 -13.46 -3.38 5.25
N GLU A 15 -13.29 -3.55 3.95
CA GLU A 15 -12.85 -4.81 3.36
C GLU A 15 -11.34 -4.97 3.55
N ILE A 16 -10.56 -3.88 3.40
CA ILE A 16 -9.13 -3.83 3.75
C ILE A 16 -8.93 -4.21 5.23
N VAL A 17 -9.70 -3.62 6.14
CA VAL A 17 -9.63 -3.90 7.58
C VAL A 17 -9.98 -5.36 7.88
N ARG A 18 -10.99 -5.92 7.21
CA ARG A 18 -11.34 -7.35 7.36
C ARG A 18 -10.19 -8.23 6.88
N GLU A 19 -9.67 -7.98 5.69
CA GLU A 19 -8.59 -8.76 5.08
C GLU A 19 -7.31 -8.71 5.97
N LEU A 20 -6.96 -7.54 6.48
CA LEU A 20 -5.84 -7.38 7.41
C LEU A 20 -6.03 -8.19 8.69
N LYS A 21 -7.24 -8.23 9.25
CA LYS A 21 -7.53 -9.01 10.46
C LYS A 21 -7.55 -10.52 10.21
N GLU A 22 -7.94 -10.96 9.02
CA GLU A 22 -8.03 -12.38 8.66
C GLU A 22 -6.69 -12.96 8.20
N LYS A 23 -5.91 -12.20 7.42
CA LYS A 23 -4.70 -12.68 6.73
C LYS A 23 -3.41 -11.99 7.16
N GLY A 24 -3.50 -10.86 7.85
CA GLY A 24 -2.33 -10.04 8.20
C GLY A 24 -1.77 -9.21 7.05
N PHE A 25 -2.41 -9.25 5.88
CA PHE A 25 -1.91 -8.65 4.65
C PHE A 25 -3.06 -8.22 3.73
N ALA A 26 -2.93 -7.06 3.08
CA ALA A 26 -3.86 -6.59 2.05
C ALA A 26 -3.10 -5.88 0.92
N GLU A 27 -3.70 -5.84 -0.27
CA GLU A 27 -3.21 -5.07 -1.41
C GLU A 27 -4.23 -3.98 -1.73
N ALA A 28 -3.79 -2.73 -1.95
CA ALA A 28 -4.69 -1.62 -2.26
C ALA A 28 -4.14 -0.73 -3.37
N ASP A 29 -5.01 -0.24 -4.24
CA ASP A 29 -4.68 0.80 -5.21
C ASP A 29 -4.87 2.17 -4.55
N ALA A 30 -3.87 3.03 -4.70
CA ALA A 30 -3.87 4.41 -4.22
C ALA A 30 -3.27 5.30 -5.33
N ASP A 31 -4.14 5.94 -6.11
CA ASP A 31 -3.74 6.65 -7.33
C ASP A 31 -3.02 7.96 -7.00
N THR A 32 -3.31 8.56 -5.84
CA THR A 32 -2.68 9.80 -5.39
C THR A 32 -2.20 9.76 -3.94
N ASP A 33 -1.26 10.64 -3.59
CA ASP A 33 -0.83 10.85 -2.21
C ASP A 33 -2.03 11.26 -1.31
N GLU A 34 -2.96 12.06 -1.83
CA GLU A 34 -4.15 12.50 -1.09
C GLU A 34 -5.06 11.31 -0.73
N GLU A 35 -5.33 10.41 -1.69
CA GLU A 35 -6.13 9.21 -1.44
C GLU A 35 -5.46 8.25 -0.44
N LEU A 36 -4.14 8.11 -0.53
CA LEU A 36 -3.38 7.34 0.46
C LEU A 36 -3.54 7.95 1.85
N GLU A 37 -3.38 9.27 1.99
CA GLU A 37 -3.56 9.95 3.28
C GLU A 37 -5.00 9.83 3.83
N GLU A 38 -6.01 9.90 2.96
CA GLU A 38 -7.41 9.70 3.36
C GLU A 38 -7.64 8.27 3.86
N LEU A 39 -7.14 7.28 3.13
CA LEU A 39 -7.20 5.88 3.55
C LEU A 39 -6.51 5.65 4.90
N LEU A 40 -5.32 6.22 5.13
CA LEU A 40 -4.62 6.12 6.41
C LEU A 40 -5.49 6.65 7.56
N LYS A 41 -6.14 7.80 7.37
CA LYS A 41 -7.06 8.37 8.37
C LYS A 41 -8.29 7.49 8.61
N ASP A 42 -8.82 6.87 7.57
CA ASP A 42 -9.97 5.98 7.70
C ASP A 42 -9.62 4.64 8.35
N LEU A 43 -8.44 4.09 8.07
CA LEU A 43 -7.90 2.92 8.78
C LEU A 43 -7.76 3.19 10.27
N GLU A 44 -7.27 4.38 10.65
CA GLU A 44 -7.16 4.78 12.05
C GLU A 44 -8.53 4.84 12.75
N LYS A 45 -9.57 5.33 12.06
CA LYS A 45 -10.96 5.34 12.59
C LYS A 45 -11.50 3.94 12.82
N GLU A 46 -11.07 2.97 12.02
CA GLU A 46 -11.43 1.54 12.13
C GLU A 46 -10.51 0.75 13.10
N GLY A 47 -9.57 1.44 13.75
CA GLY A 47 -8.67 0.87 14.77
C GLY A 47 -7.42 0.19 14.20
N ILE A 48 -7.05 0.51 12.96
CA ILE A 48 -5.81 0.07 12.31
C ILE A 48 -4.88 1.27 12.21
N TYR A 49 -3.76 1.22 12.92
CA TYR A 49 -2.83 2.35 13.07
C TYR A 49 -1.52 2.03 12.37
N ARG A 50 -0.93 3.01 11.71
CA ARG A 50 0.43 2.88 11.17
C ARG A 50 1.41 2.66 12.31
N VAL A 51 2.35 1.72 12.14
CA VAL A 51 3.40 1.47 13.15
C VAL A 51 4.40 2.63 13.10
N GLU A 52 4.52 3.36 14.21
CA GLU A 52 5.41 4.51 14.30
C GLU A 52 6.88 4.07 14.27
N GLY A 53 7.70 4.73 13.46
CA GLY A 53 9.12 4.42 13.33
C GLY A 53 9.46 3.17 12.50
N LEU A 54 8.45 2.51 11.91
CA LEU A 54 8.69 1.47 10.91
C LEU A 54 8.95 2.14 9.54
N PRO A 55 10.10 1.87 8.89
CA PRO A 55 10.37 2.40 7.57
C PRO A 55 9.40 1.81 6.53
N GLU A 56 9.04 2.64 5.57
CA GLU A 56 8.33 2.24 4.35
C GLU A 56 9.25 1.38 3.48
N ASP A 57 8.70 0.33 2.87
CA ASP A 57 9.44 -0.62 2.05
C ASP A 57 9.02 -0.49 0.58
N TYR A 58 9.80 0.30 -0.16
CA TYR A 58 9.62 0.55 -1.60
C TYR A 58 10.21 -0.56 -2.49
N GLU A 59 10.90 -1.54 -1.89
CA GLU A 59 11.55 -2.65 -2.61
C GLU A 59 10.92 -4.00 -2.23
N ALA A 60 9.73 -3.99 -1.61
CA ALA A 60 9.06 -5.19 -1.12
C ALA A 60 8.59 -6.13 -2.25
N ARG A 61 8.51 -5.63 -3.49
CA ARG A 61 8.14 -6.34 -4.71
C ARG A 61 9.18 -6.13 -5.79
N ASP A 62 9.23 -7.05 -6.76
CA ASP A 62 10.06 -6.87 -7.95
C ASP A 62 9.39 -5.87 -8.89
N LEU A 63 9.92 -4.64 -8.94
CA LEU A 63 9.40 -3.56 -9.78
C LEU A 63 9.48 -3.88 -11.29
N ALA A 64 10.32 -4.84 -11.71
CA ALA A 64 10.33 -5.30 -13.09
C ALA A 64 9.12 -6.19 -13.42
N GLU A 65 8.60 -6.92 -12.44
CA GLU A 65 7.39 -7.76 -12.58
C GLU A 65 6.10 -7.00 -12.21
N GLU A 66 6.18 -6.11 -11.23
CA GLU A 66 5.07 -5.33 -10.68
C GLU A 66 5.41 -3.82 -10.70
N PRO A 67 5.45 -3.17 -11.88
CA PRO A 67 5.82 -1.75 -12.00
C PRO A 67 4.82 -0.82 -11.30
N GLU A 68 3.58 -1.28 -11.12
CA GLU A 68 2.53 -0.57 -10.39
C GLU A 68 2.79 -0.53 -8.87
N PHE A 69 3.71 -1.34 -8.33
CA PHE A 69 3.96 -1.35 -6.89
C PHE A 69 4.58 -0.03 -6.45
N TYR A 70 3.96 0.58 -5.44
CA TYR A 70 4.41 1.84 -4.88
C TYR A 70 5.17 1.61 -3.58
N VAL A 71 4.52 1.09 -2.53
CA VAL A 71 5.14 0.98 -1.21
C VAL A 71 4.42 -0.05 -0.33
N ARG A 72 5.18 -0.74 0.52
CA ARG A 72 4.63 -1.55 1.63
C ARG A 72 4.71 -0.76 2.93
N MET A 73 3.59 -0.68 3.63
CA MET A 73 3.48 -0.02 4.93
C MET A 73 3.02 -0.99 6.01
N GLY A 74 3.55 -0.83 7.22
CA GLY A 74 3.18 -1.66 8.36
C GLY A 74 2.16 -0.98 9.29
N PHE A 75 1.20 -1.78 9.76
CA PHE A 75 0.08 -1.38 10.59
C PHE A 75 -0.10 -2.32 11.78
N TYR A 76 -0.88 -1.87 12.75
CA TYR A 76 -1.25 -2.67 13.91
C TYR A 76 -2.63 -2.29 14.46
N THR A 77 -3.22 -3.16 15.26
CA THR A 77 -4.56 -2.96 15.84
C THR A 77 -4.60 -1.99 17.03
N SER A 78 -3.47 -1.35 17.35
CA SER A 78 -3.36 -0.30 18.37
C SER A 78 -2.15 0.60 18.06
N PRO A 79 -2.12 1.84 18.55
CA PRO A 79 -0.95 2.71 18.39
C PRO A 79 0.28 2.09 19.09
N VAL A 80 1.32 1.79 18.31
CA VAL A 80 2.57 1.18 18.79
C VAL A 80 3.76 1.70 17.99
N LYS A 81 4.94 1.63 18.60
CA LYS A 81 6.21 1.87 17.90
C LYS A 81 6.80 0.57 17.41
N ALA A 82 7.61 0.66 16.35
CA ALA A 82 8.30 -0.49 15.77
C ALA A 82 9.20 -1.24 16.77
N GLU A 83 9.70 -0.56 17.80
CA GLU A 83 10.52 -1.15 18.88
C GLU A 83 9.70 -1.96 19.91
N ASP A 84 8.40 -1.69 20.01
CA ASP A 84 7.50 -2.26 21.02
C ASP A 84 6.66 -3.43 20.50
N ILE A 85 6.82 -3.81 19.22
CA ILE A 85 6.04 -4.85 18.55
C ILE A 85 6.94 -5.91 17.92
N GLU A 86 6.53 -7.18 18.07
CA GLU A 86 7.18 -8.29 17.38
C GLU A 86 6.83 -8.25 15.88
N LYS A 87 7.82 -8.45 15.00
CA LYS A 87 7.65 -8.27 13.55
C LYS A 87 6.56 -9.15 12.94
N ASP A 88 6.30 -10.33 13.51
CA ASP A 88 5.28 -11.28 13.07
C ASP A 88 3.84 -10.81 13.38
N LYS A 89 3.68 -9.79 14.23
CA LYS A 89 2.38 -9.18 14.57
C LYS A 89 2.04 -7.96 13.74
N ILE A 90 2.98 -7.48 12.92
CA ILE A 90 2.78 -6.33 12.03
C ILE A 90 1.90 -6.78 10.87
N LEU A 91 0.86 -6.00 10.60
CA LEU A 91 -0.01 -6.16 9.44
C LEU A 91 0.57 -5.32 8.30
N TYR A 92 0.47 -5.79 7.07
CA TYR A 92 1.06 -5.08 5.93
C TYR A 92 0.02 -4.73 4.87
N ILE A 93 0.13 -3.53 4.30
CA ILE A 93 -0.60 -3.15 3.09
C ILE A 93 0.43 -2.86 2.01
N ASP A 94 0.28 -3.51 0.86
CA ASP A 94 0.99 -3.14 -0.37
C ASP A 94 0.13 -2.16 -1.15
N PHE A 95 0.67 -0.97 -1.37
CA PHE A 95 0.04 0.06 -2.18
C PHE A 95 0.55 -0.01 -3.61
N PHE A 96 -0.37 0.10 -4.55
CA PHE A 96 -0.10 0.15 -5.97
C PHE A 96 -0.58 1.49 -6.54
N ARG A 97 0.19 2.06 -7.47
CA ARG A 97 -0.18 3.22 -8.27
C ARG A 97 -0.43 2.77 -9.69
N ILE A 98 -1.54 3.19 -10.25
CA ILE A 98 -1.70 3.15 -11.69
C ILE A 98 -0.77 4.24 -12.23
N GLU A 99 0.35 3.86 -12.87
CA GLU A 99 1.09 4.83 -13.67
C GLU A 99 0.11 5.37 -14.72
N GLU A 100 -0.18 6.69 -14.69
CA GLU A 100 -0.54 7.35 -15.94
C GLU A 100 0.61 7.00 -16.90
N PRO A 101 0.32 6.45 -18.10
CA PRO A 101 1.39 6.15 -19.04
C PRO A 101 2.18 7.45 -19.21
N GLU A 102 3.47 7.45 -18.86
CA GLU A 102 4.36 8.49 -19.33
C GLU A 102 4.13 8.52 -20.85
N GLU A 103 3.49 9.57 -21.36
CA GLU A 103 3.61 9.90 -22.77
C GLU A 103 5.11 10.11 -22.94
N SER A 104 5.81 9.06 -23.38
CA SER A 104 7.16 9.18 -23.85
C SER A 104 7.10 10.29 -24.88
N TYR A 105 7.65 11.45 -24.53
CA TYR A 105 7.93 12.47 -25.51
C TYR A 105 8.88 11.81 -26.50
N ASP A 106 8.32 11.22 -27.56
CA ASP A 106 9.06 11.00 -28.79
C ASP A 106 9.49 12.41 -29.20
N ASP A 107 10.74 12.75 -28.89
CA ASP A 107 11.41 13.90 -29.47
C ASP A 107 11.35 13.69 -30.99
N ILE A 108 10.32 14.26 -31.61
CA ILE A 108 10.17 14.27 -33.06
C ILE A 108 11.27 15.19 -33.59
N PHE A 109 12.42 14.61 -33.85
CA PHE A 109 13.56 15.25 -34.48
C PHE A 109 13.19 15.54 -35.95
N TRP A 110 12.58 16.70 -36.19
CA TRP A 110 12.44 17.22 -37.55
C TRP A 110 13.78 17.79 -38.00
N GLY A 111 14.47 17.02 -38.84
CA GLY A 111 15.66 17.45 -39.57
C GLY A 111 15.37 18.47 -40.67
#